data_AF-A0A016VZ50-F1
#
_entry.id   AF-A0A016VZ50-F1
#
_cell.length_a   1.000
_cell.length_b   1.000
_cell.length_c   1.000
_cell.angle_alpha   90.00
_cell.angle_beta   90.00
_cell.angle_gamma   90.00
#
_symmetry.space_group_name_H-M   'P 1'
#
loop_
_entity.id
_entity.type
_entity.pdbx_description
1 polymer ?
#
loop_
_entity_poly.entity_id
_entity_poly.type
_entity_poly.pdbx_seq_one_letter_code
_entity_poly.pdbx_strand_id
1 'polypeptide(L)'
;MDELAAKLECHRDLRRDCVHIDMDAYFAAVEMRDDPRLRTVPMAVGSMAMLSTSNYIARRFGVRAAMPGFIAKKLCPQLELVHGNYDKYKRESAIFEAIFAEYDEDVSMGSLDEAYLELTAYVTSRTEPKTFVRRQYGGECICKLPLTAEEEATPSSVEVCKKCGKERKIYEDEVEFGTSRAEVFLSKYGNGFSWHSIDIKRKKEDRRRKKKGKEENKNP
;
A
#
# COMPACT_ATOMS: atom_id res chain seq x y z
N MET A 1 -23.72 2.17 -36.52
CA MET A 1 -22.71 1.73 -35.54
C MET A 1 -21.34 2.29 -35.91
N ASP A 2 -20.92 2.16 -37.17
CA ASP A 2 -19.60 2.62 -37.63
C ASP A 2 -19.40 4.14 -37.54
N GLU A 3 -20.43 4.94 -37.83
CA GLU A 3 -20.36 6.41 -37.65
C GLU A 3 -20.15 6.82 -36.19
N LEU A 4 -20.74 6.08 -35.24
CA LEU A 4 -20.57 6.35 -33.81
C LEU A 4 -19.16 5.94 -33.35
N ALA A 5 -18.66 4.79 -33.84
CA ALA A 5 -17.30 4.35 -33.56
C ALA A 5 -16.26 5.35 -34.09
N ALA A 6 -16.43 5.85 -35.31
CA ALA A 6 -15.55 6.87 -35.89
C ALA A 6 -15.55 8.17 -35.08
N LYS A 7 -16.72 8.59 -34.55
CA LYS A 7 -16.83 9.74 -33.65
C LYS A 7 -16.13 9.52 -32.30
N LEU A 8 -16.27 8.34 -31.70
CA LEU A 8 -15.57 8.03 -30.45
C LEU A 8 -14.06 7.98 -30.66
N GLU A 9 -13.62 7.46 -31.80
CA GLU A 9 -12.19 7.35 -32.14
C GLU A 9 -11.56 8.73 -32.37
N CYS A 10 -12.24 9.63 -33.09
CA CYS A 10 -11.70 10.97 -33.33
C CYS A 10 -11.61 11.83 -32.05
N HIS A 11 -12.36 11.47 -31.00
CA HIS A 11 -12.33 12.13 -29.70
C HIS A 11 -11.53 11.37 -28.63
N ARG A 12 -10.82 10.30 -29.00
CA ARG A 12 -9.99 9.54 -28.06
C ARG A 12 -8.82 10.41 -27.55
N ASP A 13 -8.78 10.65 -26.24
CA ASP A 13 -7.68 11.38 -25.58
C ASP A 13 -6.80 10.42 -24.78
N LEU A 14 -5.56 10.24 -25.22
CA LEU A 14 -4.56 9.39 -24.56
C LEU A 14 -3.49 10.19 -23.81
N ARG A 15 -3.67 11.51 -23.68
CA ARG A 15 -2.67 12.39 -23.06
C ARG A 15 -2.68 12.25 -21.53
N ARG A 16 -3.79 11.83 -20.93
CA ARG A 16 -3.96 11.77 -19.47
C ARG A 16 -3.32 10.53 -18.85
N ASP A 17 -2.70 10.70 -17.69
CA ASP A 17 -2.14 9.65 -16.83
C ASP A 17 -3.06 9.39 -15.64
N CYS A 18 -4.17 8.69 -15.91
CA CYS A 18 -5.10 8.31 -14.85
C CYS A 18 -4.63 7.03 -14.15
N VAL A 19 -4.59 7.06 -12.82
CA VAL A 19 -4.15 5.95 -11.98
C VAL A 19 -5.25 5.58 -11.01
N HIS A 20 -5.51 4.28 -10.89
CA HIS A 20 -6.37 3.72 -9.87
C HIS A 20 -5.51 2.98 -8.84
N ILE A 21 -5.73 3.30 -7.56
CA ILE A 21 -5.04 2.69 -6.43
C ILE A 21 -6.08 1.93 -5.61
N ASP A 22 -5.81 0.65 -5.36
CA ASP A 22 -6.65 -0.25 -4.54
C ASP A 22 -5.75 -0.89 -3.47
N MET A 23 -6.13 -0.77 -2.20
CA MET A 23 -5.36 -1.34 -1.09
C MET A 23 -5.66 -2.83 -0.88
N ASP A 24 -4.61 -3.64 -0.99
CA ASP A 24 -4.66 -5.09 -0.80
C ASP A 24 -5.34 -5.55 0.49
N ALA A 25 -6.51 -6.18 0.34
CA ALA A 25 -7.28 -6.78 1.44
C ALA A 25 -7.44 -5.82 2.65
N TYR A 26 -7.75 -4.55 2.37
CA TYR A 26 -7.58 -3.42 3.27
C TYR A 26 -7.94 -3.66 4.75
N PHE A 27 -9.19 -4.00 5.08
CA PHE A 27 -9.58 -4.18 6.48
C PHE A 27 -8.79 -5.30 7.16
N ALA A 28 -8.59 -6.43 6.48
CA ALA A 28 -7.77 -7.52 6.98
C ALA A 28 -6.30 -7.10 7.16
N ALA A 29 -5.75 -6.31 6.24
CA ALA A 29 -4.39 -5.78 6.34
C ALA A 29 -4.21 -4.86 7.56
N VAL A 30 -5.21 -4.02 7.86
CA VAL A 30 -5.20 -3.17 9.06
C VAL A 30 -5.26 -4.03 10.34
N GLU A 31 -6.13 -5.05 10.39
CA GLU A 31 -6.17 -5.96 11.55
C GLU A 31 -4.85 -6.74 11.73
N MET A 32 -4.28 -7.26 10.64
CA MET A 32 -2.99 -7.96 10.65
C MET A 32 -1.80 -7.07 11.04
N ARG A 33 -1.89 -5.76 10.81
CA ARG A 33 -0.90 -4.79 11.28
C ARG A 33 -0.91 -4.71 12.80
N ASP A 34 -2.11 -4.58 13.35
CA ASP A 34 -2.35 -4.36 14.77
C ASP A 34 -2.17 -5.65 15.59
N ASP A 35 -2.53 -6.81 15.03
CA ASP A 35 -2.24 -8.13 15.57
C ASP A 35 -1.44 -9.00 14.57
N PRO A 36 -0.11 -9.07 14.71
CA PRO A 36 0.75 -9.83 13.80
C PRO A 36 0.47 -11.33 13.78
N ARG A 37 -0.21 -11.90 14.80
CA ARG A 37 -0.59 -13.32 14.81
C ARG A 37 -1.55 -13.66 13.67
N LEU A 38 -2.36 -12.69 13.24
CA LEU A 38 -3.33 -12.84 12.15
C LEU A 38 -2.68 -12.96 10.77
N ARG A 39 -1.38 -12.68 10.64
CA ARG A 39 -0.65 -12.76 9.36
C ARG A 39 -0.37 -14.19 8.91
N THR A 40 -0.33 -15.14 9.84
CA THR A 40 0.06 -16.54 9.58
C THR A 40 -1.12 -17.50 9.61
N VAL A 41 -2.34 -17.01 9.83
CA VAL A 41 -3.56 -17.81 9.91
C VAL A 41 -4.59 -17.30 8.91
N PRO A 42 -5.50 -18.16 8.41
CA PRO A 42 -6.63 -17.69 7.62
C PRO A 42 -7.52 -16.81 8.51
N MET A 43 -7.79 -15.58 8.07
CA MET A 43 -8.66 -14.67 8.82
C MET A 43 -9.58 -13.87 7.89
N ALA A 44 -10.72 -13.44 8.44
CA ALA A 44 -11.64 -12.54 7.77
C ALA A 44 -12.20 -11.48 8.72
N VAL A 45 -12.49 -10.30 8.17
CA VAL A 45 -13.17 -9.22 8.88
C VAL A 45 -14.67 -9.32 8.60
N GLY A 46 -15.48 -9.31 9.65
CA GLY A 46 -16.94 -9.36 9.53
C GLY A 46 -17.60 -10.06 10.71
N SER A 47 -18.66 -10.81 10.41
CA SER A 47 -19.43 -11.59 11.40
C SER A 47 -19.87 -12.93 10.83
N MET A 48 -20.52 -13.76 11.65
CA MET A 48 -21.16 -14.99 11.18
C MET A 48 -22.23 -14.75 10.11
N ALA A 49 -22.85 -13.55 10.09
CA ALA A 49 -23.86 -13.20 9.10
C ALA A 49 -23.24 -12.82 7.75
N MET A 50 -22.16 -12.02 7.76
CA MET A 50 -21.55 -11.52 6.53
C MET A 50 -20.08 -11.13 6.74
N LEU A 51 -19.24 -11.46 5.77
CA LEU A 51 -17.83 -11.06 5.70
C LEU A 51 -17.67 -9.81 4.83
N SER A 52 -16.87 -8.86 5.32
CA SER A 52 -16.47 -7.66 4.57
C SER A 52 -15.26 -7.95 3.68
N THR A 53 -14.24 -8.63 4.20
CA THR A 53 -13.05 -9.05 3.43
C THR A 53 -12.33 -10.20 4.14
N SER A 54 -11.38 -10.82 3.45
CA SER A 54 -10.54 -11.91 3.96
C SER A 54 -9.09 -11.72 3.56
N ASN A 55 -8.15 -12.19 4.39
CA ASN A 55 -6.74 -12.19 4.04
C ASN A 55 -6.44 -13.21 2.93
N TYR A 56 -5.30 -13.06 2.25
CA TYR A 56 -4.93 -13.94 1.15
C TYR A 56 -4.81 -15.42 1.56
N ILE A 57 -4.46 -15.71 2.82
CA ILE A 57 -4.42 -17.09 3.34
C ILE A 57 -5.83 -17.70 3.32
N ALA A 58 -6.84 -17.00 3.83
CA ALA A 58 -8.23 -17.46 3.82
C ALA A 58 -8.80 -17.57 2.40
N ARG A 59 -8.39 -16.68 1.47
CA ARG A 59 -8.80 -16.74 0.05
C ARG A 59 -8.39 -18.05 -0.63
N ARG A 60 -7.30 -18.68 -0.21
CA ARG A 60 -6.88 -20.02 -0.71
C ARG A 60 -7.88 -21.13 -0.38
N PHE A 61 -8.68 -20.96 0.67
CA PHE A 61 -9.77 -21.86 1.04
C PHE A 61 -11.11 -21.47 0.39
N GLY A 62 -11.12 -20.48 -0.50
CA GLY A 62 -12.34 -19.97 -1.14
C GLY A 62 -13.12 -18.96 -0.29
N VAL A 63 -12.62 -18.54 0.87
CA VAL A 63 -13.27 -17.51 1.69
C VAL A 63 -13.10 -16.14 1.03
N ARG A 64 -14.20 -15.46 0.71
CA ARG A 64 -14.23 -14.16 -0.01
C ARG A 64 -15.11 -13.13 0.69
N ALA A 65 -14.97 -11.88 0.29
CA ALA A 65 -15.90 -10.81 0.66
C ALA A 65 -17.35 -11.14 0.24
N ALA A 66 -18.33 -10.57 0.93
CA ALA A 66 -19.77 -10.82 0.71
C ALA A 66 -20.22 -12.28 0.91
N MET A 67 -19.36 -13.13 1.48
CA MET A 67 -19.73 -14.48 1.89
C MET A 67 -20.31 -14.48 3.31
N PRO A 68 -21.39 -15.23 3.59
CA PRO A 68 -21.83 -15.44 4.96
C PRO A 68 -20.77 -16.15 5.81
N GLY A 69 -20.51 -15.65 7.02
CA GLY A 69 -19.44 -16.17 7.88
C GLY A 69 -19.63 -17.64 8.27
N PHE A 70 -20.87 -18.12 8.43
CA PHE A 70 -21.12 -19.54 8.68
C PHE A 70 -20.73 -20.45 7.51
N ILE A 71 -20.81 -19.97 6.26
CA ILE A 71 -20.33 -20.70 5.07
C ILE A 71 -18.80 -20.68 5.07
N ALA A 72 -18.20 -19.53 5.32
CA ALA A 72 -16.75 -19.39 5.39
C ALA A 72 -16.12 -20.32 6.45
N LYS A 73 -16.76 -20.45 7.62
CA LYS A 73 -16.35 -21.40 8.67
C LYS A 73 -16.49 -22.87 8.26
N LYS A 74 -17.44 -23.22 7.38
CA LYS A 74 -17.51 -24.58 6.81
C LYS A 74 -16.38 -24.84 5.82
N LEU A 75 -16.02 -23.85 5.00
CA LEU A 75 -14.89 -23.94 4.06
C LEU A 75 -13.53 -23.97 4.78
N CYS A 76 -13.41 -23.22 5.87
CA CYS A 76 -12.20 -23.09 6.66
C CYS A 76 -12.56 -23.12 8.15
N PRO A 77 -12.62 -24.30 8.79
CA PRO A 77 -12.97 -24.43 10.22
C PRO A 77 -12.06 -23.61 11.14
N GLN A 78 -10.78 -23.51 10.80
CA GLN A 78 -9.75 -22.73 11.48
C GLN A 78 -9.75 -21.22 11.17
N LEU A 79 -10.75 -20.71 10.42
CA LEU A 79 -10.84 -19.29 10.05
C LEU A 79 -11.01 -18.41 11.29
N GLU A 80 -10.10 -17.45 11.50
CA GLU A 80 -10.26 -16.44 12.54
C GLU A 80 -11.20 -15.33 12.05
N LEU A 81 -12.31 -15.11 12.77
CA LEU A 81 -13.25 -14.03 12.48
C LEU A 81 -12.97 -12.85 13.39
N VAL A 82 -12.66 -11.70 12.77
CA VAL A 82 -12.37 -10.46 13.48
C VAL A 82 -13.51 -9.47 13.24
N HIS A 83 -14.02 -8.87 14.30
CA HIS A 83 -15.03 -7.82 14.19
C HIS A 83 -14.40 -6.55 13.58
N GLY A 84 -15.07 -5.98 12.58
CA GLY A 84 -14.59 -4.78 11.90
C GLY A 84 -14.59 -3.55 12.80
N ASN A 85 -13.55 -2.72 12.69
CA ASN A 85 -13.45 -1.43 13.35
C ASN A 85 -13.38 -0.30 12.30
N TYR A 86 -14.55 0.21 11.90
CA TYR A 86 -14.68 1.18 10.82
C TYR A 86 -14.06 2.54 11.13
N ASP A 87 -14.04 2.98 12.40
CA ASP A 87 -13.40 4.23 12.78
C ASP A 87 -11.87 4.14 12.63
N LYS A 88 -11.30 2.97 12.91
CA LYS A 88 -9.91 2.70 12.61
C LYS A 88 -9.65 2.76 11.10
N TYR A 89 -10.47 2.09 10.29
CA TYR A 89 -10.28 2.09 8.83
C TYR A 89 -10.39 3.51 8.25
N LYS A 90 -11.40 4.29 8.64
CA LYS A 90 -11.50 5.70 8.21
C LYS A 90 -10.27 6.53 8.55
N ARG A 91 -9.71 6.37 9.75
CA ARG A 91 -8.49 7.09 10.14
C ARG A 91 -7.28 6.70 9.30
N GLU A 92 -7.14 5.43 8.94
CA GLU A 92 -6.05 4.99 8.07
C GLU A 92 -6.27 5.49 6.64
N SER A 93 -7.49 5.43 6.12
CA SER A 93 -7.88 5.95 4.80
C SER A 93 -7.52 7.43 4.65
N ALA A 94 -7.83 8.27 5.65
CA ALA A 94 -7.47 9.69 5.66
C ALA A 94 -5.94 9.94 5.61
N ILE A 95 -5.12 9.01 6.10
CA ILE A 95 -3.66 9.11 5.98
C ILE A 95 -3.23 8.89 4.53
N PHE A 96 -3.86 7.94 3.83
CA PHE A 96 -3.59 7.66 2.42
C PHE A 96 -4.08 8.78 1.51
N GLU A 97 -5.30 9.27 1.72
CA GLU A 97 -5.86 10.43 1.02
C GLU A 97 -4.93 11.65 1.11
N ALA A 98 -4.43 11.97 2.31
CA ALA A 98 -3.49 13.07 2.50
C ALA A 98 -2.14 12.88 1.78
N ILE A 99 -1.75 11.63 1.48
CA ILE A 99 -0.56 11.34 0.69
C ILE A 99 -0.88 11.48 -0.80
N PHE A 100 -2.03 10.97 -1.25
CA PHE A 100 -2.48 11.09 -2.64
C PHE A 100 -2.68 12.56 -3.05
N ALA A 101 -3.19 13.38 -2.13
CA ALA A 101 -3.32 14.83 -2.31
C ALA A 101 -1.99 15.57 -2.54
N GLU A 102 -0.84 14.93 -2.30
CA GLU A 102 0.47 15.50 -2.67
C GLU A 102 0.84 15.30 -4.14
N TYR A 103 0.13 14.40 -4.85
CA TYR A 103 0.38 14.07 -6.26
C TYR A 103 -0.72 14.59 -7.18
N ASP A 104 -1.95 14.63 -6.68
CA ASP A 104 -3.14 15.16 -7.37
C ASP A 104 -4.00 15.93 -6.36
N GLU A 105 -4.18 17.23 -6.58
CA GLU A 105 -4.99 18.09 -5.71
C GLU A 105 -6.49 17.75 -5.79
N ASP A 106 -6.94 17.17 -6.90
CA ASP A 106 -8.33 16.80 -7.18
C ASP A 106 -8.57 15.28 -7.02
N VAL A 107 -7.76 14.60 -6.20
CA VAL A 107 -7.88 13.16 -5.93
C VAL A 107 -9.32 12.78 -5.54
N SER A 108 -9.85 11.74 -6.20
CA SER A 108 -11.17 11.21 -5.93
C SER A 108 -11.07 9.90 -5.16
N MET A 109 -11.48 9.91 -3.88
CA MET A 109 -11.64 8.69 -3.09
C MET A 109 -12.91 7.95 -3.52
N GLY A 110 -12.77 6.73 -4.05
CA GLY A 110 -13.90 5.87 -4.45
C GLY A 110 -14.50 5.10 -3.28
N SER A 111 -13.65 4.70 -2.33
CA SER A 111 -14.01 4.01 -1.10
C SER A 111 -13.00 4.36 0.00
N LEU A 112 -12.95 3.58 1.10
CA LEU A 112 -11.89 3.74 2.10
C LEU A 112 -10.52 3.24 1.60
N ASP A 113 -10.51 2.31 0.64
CA ASP A 113 -9.33 1.66 0.09
C ASP A 113 -9.04 1.96 -1.38
N GLU A 114 -9.96 2.62 -2.09
CA GLU A 114 -9.84 2.93 -3.51
C GLU A 114 -9.70 4.44 -3.75
N ALA A 115 -8.78 4.81 -4.64
CA ALA A 115 -8.55 6.19 -5.05
C ALA A 115 -8.25 6.29 -6.55
N TYR A 116 -8.71 7.39 -7.16
CA TYR A 116 -8.43 7.76 -8.54
C TYR A 116 -7.63 9.06 -8.57
N LEU A 117 -6.48 9.03 -9.25
CA LEU A 117 -5.57 10.17 -9.39
C LEU A 117 -5.35 10.47 -10.87
N GLU A 118 -5.26 11.75 -11.21
CA GLU A 118 -4.80 12.27 -12.48
C GLU A 118 -3.36 12.78 -12.33
N LEU A 119 -2.38 12.04 -12.83
CA LEU A 119 -0.96 12.29 -12.59
C LEU A 119 -0.25 12.97 -13.76
N THR A 120 -0.97 13.46 -14.78
CA THR A 120 -0.33 14.07 -15.97
C THR A 120 0.56 15.24 -15.59
N ALA A 121 0.08 16.12 -14.72
CA ALA A 121 0.85 17.29 -14.28
C ALA A 121 2.11 16.86 -13.51
N TYR A 122 1.97 15.89 -12.60
CA TYR A 122 3.09 15.34 -11.84
C TYR A 122 4.15 14.73 -12.75
N VAL A 123 3.75 13.85 -13.68
CA VAL A 123 4.64 13.21 -14.66
C VAL A 123 5.34 14.25 -15.55
N THR A 124 4.59 15.24 -16.06
CA THR A 124 5.14 16.26 -16.96
C THR A 124 6.13 17.19 -16.26
N SER A 125 5.88 17.49 -14.98
CA SER A 125 6.76 18.35 -14.18
C SER A 125 8.10 17.70 -13.82
N ARG A 126 8.24 16.38 -14.02
CA ARG A 126 9.37 15.61 -13.53
C ARG A 126 10.57 15.68 -14.48
N THR A 127 11.53 16.54 -14.12
CA THR A 127 12.75 16.76 -14.92
C THR A 127 13.95 15.92 -14.48
N GLU A 128 13.92 15.37 -13.27
CA GLU A 128 15.01 14.61 -12.67
C GLU A 128 14.53 13.26 -12.10
N PRO A 129 15.37 12.20 -12.16
CA PRO A 129 15.09 10.95 -11.47
C PRO A 129 14.97 11.18 -9.96
N LYS A 130 14.21 10.31 -9.29
CA LYS A 130 14.11 10.31 -7.83
C LYS A 130 14.45 8.94 -7.30
N THR A 131 15.40 8.91 -6.38
CA THR A 131 15.85 7.70 -5.70
C THR A 131 15.26 7.67 -4.30
N PHE A 132 14.71 6.52 -3.92
CA PHE A 132 14.12 6.27 -2.61
C PHE A 132 14.81 5.09 -1.95
N VAL A 133 14.95 5.15 -0.63
CA VAL A 133 15.41 4.00 0.15
C VAL A 133 14.20 3.12 0.46
N ARG A 134 14.15 1.94 -0.17
CA ARG A 134 13.17 0.90 0.16
C ARG A 134 13.66 0.15 1.38
N ARG A 135 12.72 -0.22 2.25
CA ARG A 135 12.98 -1.05 3.44
C ARG A 135 12.11 -2.28 3.40
N GLN A 136 12.74 -3.44 3.51
CA GLN A 136 12.08 -4.73 3.67
C GLN A 136 12.54 -5.38 4.98
N TYR A 137 11.77 -6.36 5.45
CA TYR A 137 11.97 -6.97 6.76
C TYR A 137 12.04 -8.49 6.65
N GLY A 138 12.86 -9.12 7.48
CA GLY A 138 12.97 -10.57 7.56
C GLY A 138 13.38 -11.04 8.95
N GLY A 139 13.91 -12.26 9.03
CA GLY A 139 14.17 -12.95 10.30
C GLY A 139 12.89 -13.54 10.89
N GLU A 140 12.90 -13.81 12.20
CA GLU A 140 11.77 -14.45 12.90
C GLU A 140 10.60 -13.49 13.18
N CYS A 141 10.84 -12.18 13.05
CA CYS A 141 9.86 -11.14 13.34
C CYS A 141 8.96 -10.81 12.14
N ILE A 142 7.69 -11.21 12.24
CA ILE A 142 6.64 -10.86 11.26
C ILE A 142 5.85 -9.60 11.60
N CYS A 143 6.35 -8.69 12.46
CA CYS A 143 5.56 -7.53 12.92
C CYS A 143 5.59 -6.33 11.95
N LYS A 144 6.59 -6.25 11.07
CA LYS A 144 6.74 -5.19 10.06
C LYS A 144 6.57 -5.75 8.65
N LEU A 145 6.24 -4.88 7.71
CA LEU A 145 5.99 -5.18 6.30
C LEU A 145 6.67 -4.09 5.45
N PRO A 146 7.02 -4.41 4.19
CA PRO A 146 6.89 -5.72 3.54
C PRO A 146 7.92 -6.76 4.06
N LEU A 147 7.55 -8.04 4.04
CA LEU A 147 8.52 -9.12 4.32
C LEU A 147 9.33 -9.41 3.05
N THR A 148 10.63 -9.61 3.18
CA THR A 148 11.46 -10.10 2.07
C THR A 148 11.33 -11.62 1.94
N ALA A 149 11.37 -12.10 0.69
CA ALA A 149 11.49 -13.53 0.37
C ALA A 149 12.96 -13.95 0.20
N GLU A 150 13.88 -12.99 0.22
CA GLU A 150 15.30 -13.20 -0.06
C GLU A 150 16.03 -13.66 1.22
N GLU A 151 16.05 -14.98 1.44
CA GLU A 151 16.74 -15.58 2.57
C GLU A 151 18.27 -15.44 2.50
N GLU A 152 18.82 -15.23 1.30
CA GLU A 152 20.27 -15.16 1.03
C GLU A 152 20.84 -13.73 1.01
N ALA A 153 20.00 -12.70 1.12
CA ALA A 153 20.48 -11.32 1.17
C ALA A 153 21.17 -11.00 2.51
N THR A 154 22.24 -10.22 2.47
CA THR A 154 22.88 -9.71 3.70
C THR A 154 22.04 -8.54 4.25
N PRO A 155 21.57 -8.60 5.51
CA PRO A 155 20.78 -7.53 6.07
C PRO A 155 21.64 -6.29 6.34
N SER A 156 21.10 -5.11 6.06
CA SER A 156 21.74 -3.82 6.36
C SER A 156 21.83 -3.59 7.88
N SER A 157 20.85 -4.06 8.64
CA SER A 157 20.88 -4.05 10.10
C SER A 157 19.99 -5.12 10.72
N VAL A 158 20.22 -5.42 12.00
CA VAL A 158 19.44 -6.38 12.80
C VAL A 158 18.99 -5.70 14.08
N GLU A 159 17.71 -5.82 14.42
CA GLU A 159 17.12 -5.25 15.64
C GLU A 159 16.24 -6.28 16.36
N VAL A 160 16.05 -6.10 17.67
CA VAL A 160 15.06 -6.87 18.44
C VAL A 160 13.72 -6.15 18.42
N CYS A 161 12.67 -6.85 17.98
CA CYS A 161 11.35 -6.27 17.88
C CYS A 161 10.74 -5.97 19.25
N LYS A 162 10.43 -4.70 19.52
CA LYS A 162 9.71 -4.28 20.75
C LYS A 162 8.32 -4.91 20.95
N LYS A 163 7.68 -5.42 19.88
CA LYS A 163 6.32 -5.97 19.91
C LYS A 163 6.28 -7.47 20.19
N CYS A 164 7.20 -8.25 19.62
CA CYS A 164 7.22 -9.71 19.79
C CYS A 164 8.51 -10.26 20.42
N GLY A 165 9.51 -9.43 20.72
CA GLY A 165 10.79 -9.85 21.28
C GLY A 165 11.71 -10.62 20.34
N LYS A 166 11.27 -10.90 19.11
CA LYS A 166 12.03 -11.69 18.13
C LYS A 166 13.01 -10.83 17.34
N GLU A 167 14.04 -11.48 16.82
CA GLU A 167 14.99 -10.88 15.88
C GLU A 167 14.27 -10.41 14.60
N ARG A 168 14.59 -9.19 14.17
CA ARG A 168 14.17 -8.62 12.90
C ARG A 168 15.39 -8.19 12.11
N LYS A 169 15.52 -8.76 10.92
CA LYS A 169 16.49 -8.33 9.92
C LYS A 169 15.88 -7.22 9.08
N ILE A 170 16.63 -6.16 8.80
CA ILE A 170 16.22 -5.03 7.98
C ILE A 170 17.10 -5.00 6.74
N TYR A 171 16.46 -4.96 5.59
CA TYR A 171 17.09 -4.88 4.28
C TYR A 171 16.78 -3.52 3.68
N GLU A 172 17.81 -2.80 3.29
CA GLU A 172 17.70 -1.50 2.66
C GLU A 172 18.37 -1.51 1.29
N ASP A 173 17.63 -1.03 0.29
CA ASP A 173 18.10 -0.88 -1.08
C ASP A 173 17.55 0.42 -1.69
N GLU A 174 18.25 0.92 -2.72
CA GLU A 174 17.84 2.12 -3.42
C GLU A 174 17.00 1.79 -4.64
N VAL A 175 15.90 2.51 -4.78
CA VAL A 175 14.94 2.37 -5.89
C VAL A 175 14.87 3.68 -6.62
N GLU A 176 15.31 3.68 -7.88
CA GLU A 176 15.24 4.85 -8.74
C GLU A 176 14.02 4.77 -9.65
N PHE A 177 13.29 5.88 -9.69
CA PHE A 177 12.24 6.15 -10.66
C PHE A 177 12.74 7.25 -11.60
N GLY A 178 12.65 7.01 -12.90
CA GLY A 178 13.20 7.91 -13.92
C GLY A 178 12.33 9.14 -14.18
N THR A 179 12.45 9.70 -15.38
CA THR A 179 11.75 10.94 -15.80
C THR A 179 10.74 10.69 -16.90
N SER A 180 10.90 9.62 -17.69
CA SER A 180 9.94 9.28 -18.72
C SER A 180 8.63 8.78 -18.10
N ARG A 181 7.50 9.00 -18.80
CA ARG A 181 6.16 8.55 -18.37
C ARG A 181 6.16 7.11 -17.87
N ALA A 182 6.86 6.19 -18.53
CA ALA A 182 6.98 4.80 -18.10
C ALA A 182 7.81 4.63 -16.82
N GLU A 183 8.95 5.31 -16.70
CA GLU A 183 9.86 5.18 -15.55
C GLU A 183 9.38 5.93 -14.30
N VAL A 184 8.42 6.85 -14.43
CA VAL A 184 7.73 7.44 -13.27
C VAL A 184 6.87 6.39 -12.57
N PHE A 185 6.29 5.44 -13.32
CA PHE A 185 5.44 4.37 -12.78
C PHE A 185 6.18 3.06 -12.55
N LEU A 186 7.31 2.84 -13.24
CA LEU A 186 8.09 1.61 -13.15
C LEU A 186 9.47 1.87 -12.56
N SER A 187 9.75 1.25 -11.41
CA SER A 187 11.10 1.24 -10.85
C SER A 187 12.03 0.31 -11.64
N LYS A 188 13.28 0.75 -11.87
CA LYS A 188 14.35 -0.12 -12.38
C LYS A 188 14.99 -0.90 -11.23
N TYR A 189 15.14 -2.21 -11.41
CA TYR A 189 15.89 -3.12 -10.53
C TYR A 189 17.01 -3.79 -11.34
N GLY A 190 18.25 -3.36 -11.15
CA GLY A 190 19.37 -3.85 -11.97
C GLY A 190 19.07 -3.69 -13.47
N ASN A 191 19.11 -4.79 -14.23
CA ASN A 191 18.80 -4.82 -15.67
C ASN A 191 17.31 -5.07 -16.02
N GLY A 192 16.39 -5.05 -15.05
CA GLY A 192 14.97 -5.37 -15.25
C GLY A 192 13.99 -4.33 -14.67
N PHE A 193 12.76 -4.31 -15.18
CA PHE A 193 11.65 -3.51 -14.66
C PHE A 193 10.73 -4.38 -13.80
N SER A 194 10.28 -3.90 -12.64
CA SER A 194 9.21 -4.55 -11.88
C SER A 194 8.18 -3.56 -11.38
N TRP A 195 6.91 -3.97 -11.41
CA TRP A 195 5.79 -3.26 -10.81
C TRP A 195 5.86 -3.44 -9.30
N HIS A 196 6.31 -2.42 -8.57
CA HIS A 196 6.07 -2.32 -7.14
C HIS A 196 5.23 -1.06 -6.91
N SER A 197 4.16 -1.24 -6.13
CA SER A 197 3.10 -0.28 -5.82
C SER A 197 3.60 1.16 -5.67
N ILE A 198 2.80 2.09 -6.18
CA ILE A 198 2.97 3.54 -6.04
C ILE A 198 3.37 3.89 -4.60
N ASP A 199 4.40 4.73 -4.52
CA ASP A 199 5.03 5.23 -3.31
C ASP A 199 4.00 5.88 -2.37
N ILE A 200 3.65 5.16 -1.30
CA ILE A 200 2.91 5.69 -0.16
C ILE A 200 3.75 5.45 1.10
N LYS A 201 4.90 6.12 1.24
CA LYS A 201 5.42 6.56 2.55
C LYS A 201 6.67 7.43 2.42
N ARG A 202 6.54 8.69 2.89
CA ARG A 202 7.27 9.27 4.07
C ARG A 202 7.76 10.71 3.85
N LYS A 203 6.85 11.69 3.72
CA LYS A 203 7.16 13.14 3.92
C LYS A 203 6.83 13.69 5.32
N LYS A 204 6.19 12.89 6.19
CA LYS A 204 5.91 13.29 7.60
C LYS A 204 7.19 13.56 8.41
N GLU A 205 8.31 12.98 8.01
CA GLU A 205 9.60 13.17 8.70
C GLU A 205 10.30 14.47 8.26
N ASP A 206 10.18 14.86 7.00
CA ASP A 206 10.72 16.13 6.49
C ASP A 206 9.95 17.36 7.00
N ARG A 207 8.63 17.25 7.22
CA ARG A 207 7.88 18.33 7.89
C ARG A 207 8.28 18.51 9.36
N ARG A 208 8.71 17.44 10.06
CA ARG A 208 9.27 17.54 11.43
C ARG A 208 10.65 18.18 11.44
N ARG A 209 11.52 17.88 10.46
CA ARG A 209 12.82 18.55 10.29
C ARG A 209 12.66 20.04 9.94
N LYS A 210 11.73 20.40 9.04
CA LYS A 210 11.44 21.80 8.69
C LYS A 210 10.79 22.60 9.83
N LYS A 211 10.01 21.97 10.72
CA LYS A 211 9.49 22.65 11.93
C LYS A 211 10.58 22.89 12.98
N LYS A 212 11.44 21.91 13.27
CA LYS A 212 12.56 22.09 14.20
C LYS A 212 13.54 23.17 13.74
N GLY A 213 13.89 23.22 12.45
CA GLY A 213 14.75 24.27 11.91
C GLY A 213 14.13 25.68 11.86
N LYS A 214 12.80 25.81 12.02
CA LYS A 214 12.12 27.11 12.14
C LYS A 214 11.94 27.57 13.59
N GLU A 215 11.95 26.66 14.56
CA GLU A 215 11.92 27.00 15.99
C GLU A 215 13.30 27.40 16.52
N GLU A 216 14.39 26.83 16.00
CA GLU A 216 15.77 27.21 16.40
C GLU A 216 16.20 28.60 15.87
N ASN A 217 15.48 29.18 14.92
CA ASN A 217 15.80 30.48 14.32
C ASN A 217 14.84 31.62 14.76
N LYS A 218 14.14 31.41 15.88
CA LYS A 218 13.15 32.34 16.45
C LYS A 218 13.35 32.59 17.95
N ASN A 219 14.60 32.60 18.42
CA ASN A 219 14.93 33.25 19.68
C ASN A 219 15.87 34.44 19.39
N PRO A 220 15.51 35.66 19.80
CA PRO A 220 16.30 36.87 19.59
C PRO A 220 17.62 36.87 20.38
#